data_AF-A0A7V4NMY6-F1
#
_entry.id   AF-A0A7V4NMY6-F1
#
_cell.length_a   1.000
_cell.length_b   1.000
_cell.length_c   1.000
_cell.angle_alpha   90.00
_cell.angle_beta   90.00
_cell.angle_gamma   90.00
#
_symmetry.space_group_name_H-M   'P 1'
#
loop_
_entity.id
_entity.type
_entity.pdbx_description
1 polymer ?
#
loop_
_entity_poly.entity_id
_entity_poly.type
_entity_poly.pdbx_seq_one_letter_code
_entity_poly.pdbx_strand_id
1 'polypeptide(L)'
;MPENKQKRLSPENIDAIVEIVKNYKLGPTDLFDPELTEILNKAESPEERIKIVKNLPFNKILDIVEKIFSGKVSIENLANLLQKDLNISSFLAEKIAREIREKIFFEKVEIPKEEGSAPTKRDIYREPIE
;
A
#
# COMPACT_ATOMS: atom_id res chain seq x y z
N MET A 1 19.19 6.56 -24.05
CA MET A 1 17.91 7.00 -23.47
C MET A 1 17.71 6.21 -22.19
N PRO A 2 17.63 6.81 -20.99
CA PRO A 2 17.37 6.02 -19.80
C PRO A 2 15.92 5.53 -19.87
N GLU A 3 15.75 4.21 -19.74
CA GLU A 3 14.46 3.55 -19.69
C GLU A 3 13.64 4.18 -18.57
N ASN A 4 12.56 4.86 -18.95
CA ASN A 4 11.55 5.34 -18.03
C ASN A 4 10.83 4.09 -17.50
N LYS A 5 11.44 3.39 -16.54
CA LYS A 5 10.83 2.28 -15.81
C LYS A 5 9.68 2.88 -15.00
N GLN A 6 8.53 3.06 -15.66
CA GLN A 6 7.25 3.12 -14.96
C GLN A 6 7.22 1.85 -14.13
N LYS A 7 7.54 1.96 -12.83
CA LYS A 7 7.38 0.90 -11.84
C LYS A 7 5.88 0.59 -11.84
N ARG A 8 5.46 -0.31 -12.71
CA ARG A 8 4.09 -0.82 -12.75
C ARG A 8 3.89 -1.59 -11.46
N LEU A 9 2.72 -1.41 -10.86
CA LEU A 9 2.31 -2.18 -9.70
C LEU A 9 2.41 -3.67 -10.01
N SER A 10 3.03 -4.43 -9.11
CA SER A 10 3.01 -5.89 -9.19
C SER A 10 1.58 -6.40 -8.95
N PRO A 11 1.22 -7.58 -9.50
CA PRO A 11 -0.05 -8.22 -9.19
C PRO A 11 -0.28 -8.38 -7.68
N GLU A 12 0.77 -8.70 -6.92
CA GLU A 12 0.73 -8.82 -5.45
C GLU A 12 0.31 -7.52 -4.76
N ASN A 13 0.78 -6.37 -5.26
CA ASN A 13 0.39 -5.07 -4.73
C ASN A 13 -1.08 -4.77 -5.03
N ILE A 14 -1.58 -5.20 -6.20
CA ILE A 14 -2.98 -5.05 -6.57
C ILE A 14 -3.86 -5.90 -5.64
N ASP A 15 -3.47 -7.16 -5.41
CA ASP A 15 -4.18 -8.06 -4.49
C ASP A 15 -4.19 -7.52 -3.06
N ALA A 16 -3.07 -6.95 -2.59
CA ALA A 16 -3.01 -6.29 -1.29
C ALA A 16 -3.98 -5.10 -1.18
N ILE A 17 -4.13 -4.30 -2.24
CA ILE A 17 -5.12 -3.21 -2.27
C ILE A 17 -6.54 -3.75 -2.23
N VAL A 18 -6.84 -4.82 -2.99
CA VAL A 18 -8.15 -5.47 -2.97
C VAL A 18 -8.49 -5.96 -1.56
N GLU A 19 -7.56 -6.63 -0.88
CA GLU A 19 -7.74 -7.07 0.50
C GLU A 19 -8.04 -5.90 1.44
N ILE A 20 -7.28 -4.81 1.33
CA ILE A 20 -7.47 -3.62 2.18
C ILE A 20 -8.87 -3.04 1.97
N VAL A 21 -9.32 -2.89 0.73
CA VAL A 21 -10.67 -2.37 0.45
C VAL A 21 -11.75 -3.26 1.05
N LYS A 22 -11.59 -4.59 0.96
CA LYS A 22 -12.50 -5.58 1.55
C LYS A 22 -12.49 -5.54 3.08
N ASN A 23 -11.31 -5.51 3.69
CA ASN A 23 -11.12 -5.53 5.15
C ASN A 23 -11.77 -4.32 5.83
N TYR A 24 -11.65 -3.14 5.22
CA TYR A 24 -12.24 -1.91 5.75
C TYR A 24 -13.63 -1.61 5.19
N LYS A 25 -14.21 -2.50 4.38
CA LYS A 25 -15.54 -2.35 3.75
C LYS A 25 -15.71 -0.99 3.07
N LEU A 26 -14.69 -0.54 2.34
CA LEU A 26 -14.68 0.79 1.74
C LEU A 26 -15.63 0.90 0.54
N GLY A 27 -15.95 -0.24 -0.08
CA GLY A 27 -16.89 -0.36 -1.19
C GLY A 27 -16.57 -1.57 -2.07
N PRO A 28 -17.24 -1.68 -3.23
CA PRO A 28 -17.07 -2.80 -4.12
C PRO A 28 -15.68 -2.78 -4.76
N THR A 29 -15.03 -3.94 -4.75
CA THR A 29 -13.75 -4.20 -5.44
C THR A 29 -13.93 -4.94 -6.75
N ASP A 30 -15.09 -5.58 -6.93
CA ASP A 30 -15.37 -6.46 -8.05
C ASP A 30 -16.42 -5.84 -8.97
N LEU A 31 -16.22 -5.99 -10.27
CA LEU A 31 -17.17 -5.57 -11.30
C LEU A 31 -18.47 -6.37 -11.25
N PHE A 32 -18.45 -7.55 -10.61
CA PHE A 32 -19.62 -8.40 -10.40
C PHE A 32 -20.28 -8.18 -9.04
N ASP A 33 -19.85 -7.18 -8.28
CA ASP A 33 -20.54 -6.83 -7.04
C ASP A 33 -21.98 -6.38 -7.38
N PRO A 34 -23.01 -6.98 -6.76
CA PRO A 34 -24.40 -6.62 -7.05
C PRO A 34 -24.68 -5.14 -6.76
N GLU A 35 -24.04 -4.55 -5.73
CA GLU A 35 -24.19 -3.14 -5.41
C GLU A 35 -23.61 -2.25 -6.52
N LEU A 36 -22.43 -2.60 -7.04
CA LEU A 36 -21.82 -1.89 -8.16
C LEU A 36 -22.66 -2.05 -9.44
N THR A 37 -23.19 -3.24 -9.68
CA THR A 37 -24.04 -3.55 -10.83
C THR A 37 -25.31 -2.70 -10.82
N GLU A 38 -25.95 -2.55 -9.66
CA GLU A 38 -27.11 -1.66 -9.51
C GLU A 38 -26.76 -0.20 -9.77
N ILE A 39 -25.62 0.29 -9.27
CA ILE A 39 -25.17 1.67 -9.50
C ILE A 39 -24.86 1.91 -10.99
N LEU A 40 -24.21 0.97 -11.65
CA LEU A 40 -23.88 1.06 -13.08
C LEU A 40 -25.13 0.96 -13.98
N ASN A 41 -26.13 0.18 -13.57
CA ASN A 41 -27.41 0.10 -14.28
C ASN A 41 -28.25 1.37 -14.15
N LYS A 42 -28.10 2.11 -13.05
CA LYS A 42 -28.74 3.43 -12.86
C LYS A 42 -28.07 4.57 -13.64
N ALA A 43 -26.87 4.35 -14.17
CA ALA A 43 -26.18 5.35 -14.98
C ALA A 43 -26.80 5.45 -16.37
N GLU A 44 -27.11 6.68 -16.79
CA GLU A 44 -27.84 6.97 -18.04
C GLU A 44 -26.92 6.97 -19.25
N SER A 45 -25.61 7.12 -19.04
CA SER A 45 -24.62 7.16 -20.12
C SER A 45 -23.36 6.32 -19.84
N PRO A 46 -22.64 5.89 -20.89
CA PRO A 46 -21.32 5.26 -20.74
C PRO A 46 -20.32 6.16 -20.01
N GLU A 47 -20.41 7.48 -20.18
CA GLU A 47 -19.53 8.45 -19.53
C GLU A 47 -19.73 8.46 -18.00
N GLU A 48 -20.98 8.38 -17.55
CA GLU A 48 -21.30 8.26 -16.13
C GLU A 48 -20.81 6.94 -15.55
N ARG A 49 -20.95 5.83 -16.27
CA ARG A 49 -20.41 4.53 -15.85
C ARG A 49 -18.90 4.59 -15.66
N ILE A 50 -18.18 5.23 -16.58
CA ILE A 50 -16.72 5.43 -16.45
C ILE A 50 -16.41 6.28 -15.22
N LYS A 51 -17.16 7.36 -14.96
CA LYS A 51 -16.97 8.19 -13.76
C LYS A 51 -17.21 7.40 -12.47
N ILE A 52 -18.25 6.56 -12.43
CA ILE A 52 -18.54 5.68 -11.30
C ILE A 52 -17.35 4.74 -11.05
N VAL A 53 -16.92 4.01 -12.08
CA VAL A 53 -15.78 3.08 -11.96
C VAL A 53 -14.53 3.83 -11.50
N LYS A 54 -14.18 4.97 -12.11
CA LYS A 54 -13.00 5.76 -11.71
C LYS A 54 -13.06 6.25 -10.26
N ASN A 55 -14.26 6.51 -9.74
CA ASN A 55 -14.44 6.99 -8.36
C ASN A 55 -14.50 5.88 -7.32
N LEU A 56 -14.40 4.62 -7.71
CA LEU A 56 -14.39 3.50 -6.78
C LEU A 56 -13.22 3.61 -5.79
N PRO A 57 -13.43 3.21 -4.52
CA PRO A 57 -12.38 3.23 -3.49
C PRO A 57 -11.10 2.51 -3.93
N PHE A 58 -11.26 1.34 -4.56
CA PHE A 58 -10.15 0.57 -5.12
C PHE A 58 -9.33 1.40 -6.11
N ASN A 59 -9.97 2.01 -7.11
CA ASN A 59 -9.30 2.79 -8.14
C ASN A 59 -8.64 4.05 -7.59
N LYS A 60 -9.25 4.69 -6.59
CA LYS A 60 -8.65 5.85 -5.90
C LYS A 60 -7.40 5.46 -5.13
N ILE A 61 -7.44 4.36 -4.37
CA ILE A 61 -6.26 3.86 -3.65
C ILE A 61 -5.16 3.48 -4.64
N LEU A 62 -5.51 2.79 -5.73
CA LEU A 62 -4.59 2.41 -6.78
C LEU A 62 -3.86 3.62 -7.37
N ASP A 63 -4.60 4.67 -7.75
CA ASP A 63 -4.03 5.91 -8.30
C ASP A 63 -3.12 6.63 -7.29
N ILE A 64 -3.48 6.67 -6.00
CA ILE A 64 -2.62 7.21 -4.94
C ILE A 64 -1.31 6.43 -4.84
N VAL A 65 -1.39 5.09 -4.83
CA VAL A 65 -0.22 4.21 -4.72
C VAL A 65 0.68 4.35 -5.95
N GLU A 66 0.13 4.42 -7.16
CA GLU A 66 0.88 4.68 -8.40
C GLU A 66 1.59 6.04 -8.38
N LYS A 67 0.92 7.07 -7.86
CA LYS A 67 1.53 8.41 -7.68
C LYS A 67 2.71 8.38 -6.71
N ILE A 68 2.65 7.54 -5.67
CA ILE A 68 3.77 7.36 -4.75
C ILE A 68 4.91 6.59 -5.43
N PHE A 69 4.62 5.49 -6.13
CA PHE A 69 5.65 4.73 -6.86
C PHE A 69 6.36 5.55 -7.95
N SER A 70 5.64 6.46 -8.59
CA SER A 70 6.19 7.38 -9.58
C SER A 70 6.89 8.60 -8.99
N GLY A 71 6.93 8.74 -7.66
CA GLY A 71 7.57 9.87 -6.97
C GLY A 71 6.83 11.20 -7.10
N LYS A 72 5.60 11.21 -7.64
CA LYS A 72 4.78 12.43 -7.75
C LYS A 72 4.28 12.90 -6.39
N VAL A 73 4.15 11.98 -5.43
CA VAL A 73 3.68 12.25 -4.06
C VAL A 73 4.57 11.48 -3.08
N SER A 74 4.92 12.12 -1.96
CA SER A 74 5.56 11.44 -0.82
C SER A 74 4.61 10.46 -0.12
N ILE A 75 5.14 9.31 0.30
CA ILE A 75 4.44 8.31 1.11
C ILE A 75 3.96 8.85 2.47
N GLU A 76 4.58 9.91 2.97
CA GLU A 76 4.19 10.58 4.21
C GLU A 76 2.78 11.18 4.10
N ASN A 77 2.40 11.65 2.91
CA ASN A 77 1.09 12.24 2.62
C ASN A 77 -0.01 11.19 2.36
N LEU A 78 0.30 9.90 2.41
CA LEU A 78 -0.63 8.82 2.08
C LEU A 78 -1.94 8.90 2.88
N ALA A 79 -1.86 9.07 4.21
CA ALA A 79 -3.05 9.16 5.06
C ALA A 79 -3.95 10.35 4.69
N ASN A 80 -3.35 11.52 4.44
CA ASN A 80 -4.10 12.72 4.05
C ASN A 80 -4.79 12.55 2.69
N LEU A 81 -4.12 11.91 1.73
CA LEU A 81 -4.72 11.63 0.41
C LEU A 81 -5.87 10.64 0.50
N LEU A 82 -5.71 9.56 1.27
CA LEU A 82 -6.76 8.58 1.50
C LEU A 82 -7.97 9.23 2.18
N GLN A 83 -7.74 10.06 3.20
CA GLN A 83 -8.80 10.77 3.90
C GLN A 83 -9.61 11.63 2.93
N LYS A 84 -8.93 12.42 2.09
CA LYS A 84 -9.57 13.35 1.15
C LYS A 84 -10.30 12.63 0.02
N ASP A 85 -9.65 11.65 -0.62
CA ASP A 85 -10.18 11.03 -1.83
C ASP A 85 -11.28 10.01 -1.51
N LEU A 86 -11.19 9.31 -0.37
CA LEU A 86 -12.19 8.35 0.07
C LEU A 86 -13.25 8.98 0.99
N ASN A 87 -13.08 10.24 1.41
CA ASN A 87 -13.97 10.94 2.34
C ASN A 87 -14.23 10.14 3.64
N ILE A 88 -13.16 9.63 4.24
CA ILE A 88 -13.19 8.83 5.47
C ILE A 88 -12.64 9.61 6.67
N SER A 89 -12.81 9.08 7.89
CA SER A 89 -12.22 9.69 9.07
C SER A 89 -10.69 9.60 9.05
N SER A 90 -10.02 10.57 9.69
CA SER A 90 -8.55 10.58 9.81
C SER A 90 -8.01 9.30 10.45
N PHE A 91 -8.69 8.80 11.50
CA PHE A 91 -8.34 7.55 12.16
C PHE A 91 -8.39 6.34 11.22
N LEU A 92 -9.42 6.26 10.38
CA LEU A 92 -9.53 5.16 9.41
C LEU A 92 -8.47 5.30 8.31
N ALA A 93 -8.23 6.52 7.84
CA ALA A 93 -7.21 6.82 6.84
C ALA A 93 -5.80 6.45 7.32
N GLU A 94 -5.46 6.72 8.59
CA GLU A 94 -4.18 6.33 9.19
C GLU A 94 -4.03 4.80 9.26
N LYS A 95 -5.08 4.07 9.65
CA LYS A 95 -5.05 2.60 9.69
C LYS A 95 -4.79 2.01 8.32
N ILE A 96 -5.53 2.47 7.31
CA ILE A 96 -5.36 2.04 5.92
C ILE A 96 -3.97 2.41 5.41
N ALA A 97 -3.51 3.63 5.67
CA ALA A 97 -2.18 4.08 5.27
C ALA A 97 -1.07 3.20 5.89
N ARG A 98 -1.21 2.80 7.15
CA ARG A 98 -0.27 1.88 7.81
C ARG A 98 -0.25 0.52 7.12
N GLU A 99 -1.42 -0.06 6.85
CA GLU A 99 -1.51 -1.36 6.20
C GLU A 99 -0.97 -1.33 4.77
N ILE A 100 -1.24 -0.27 4.01
CA ILE A 100 -0.65 -0.04 2.68
C ILE A 100 0.87 0.05 2.78
N ARG A 101 1.40 0.82 3.76
CA ARG A 101 2.85 0.91 3.97
C ARG A 101 3.45 -0.46 4.24
N GLU A 102 2.86 -1.23 5.15
CA GLU A 102 3.34 -2.56 5.54
C GLU A 102 3.26 -3.59 4.40
N LYS A 103 2.17 -3.61 3.62
CA LYS A 103 1.95 -4.63 2.58
C LYS A 103 2.57 -4.29 1.23
N ILE A 104 2.71 -3.00 0.89
CA ILE A 104 3.05 -2.55 -0.46
C ILE A 104 4.43 -1.88 -0.54
N PHE A 105 4.77 -1.08 0.48
CA PHE A 105 5.99 -0.26 0.47
C PHE A 105 7.08 -0.78 1.40
N PHE A 106 6.73 -1.63 2.36
CA PHE A 106 7.67 -2.36 3.17
C PHE A 106 8.11 -3.58 2.36
N GLU A 107 9.31 -3.51 1.80
CA GLU A 107 10.06 -4.74 1.57
C GLU A 107 10.18 -5.40 2.95
N LYS A 108 9.75 -6.67 3.07
CA LYS A 108 10.19 -7.50 4.19
C LYS A 108 11.70 -7.38 4.19
N VAL A 109 12.25 -6.61 5.12
CA VAL A 109 13.63 -6.77 5.52
C VAL A 109 13.65 -8.19 6.03
N GLU A 110 14.09 -9.13 5.19
CA GLU A 110 14.70 -10.34 5.71
C GLU A 110 15.81 -9.82 6.59
N ILE A 111 15.53 -9.68 7.88
CA ILE A 111 16.57 -9.58 8.89
C ILE A 111 17.35 -10.88 8.63
N PRO A 112 18.58 -10.85 8.09
CA PRO A 112 19.37 -12.06 8.08
C PRO A 112 19.38 -12.50 9.54
N LYS A 113 18.89 -13.72 9.81
CA LYS A 113 19.01 -14.30 11.13
C LYS A 113 20.48 -14.11 11.51
N GLU A 114 20.75 -13.24 12.47
CA GLU A 114 22.04 -13.24 13.15
C GLU A 114 22.09 -14.61 13.85
N GLU A 115 22.61 -15.59 13.12
CA GLU A 115 23.20 -16.77 13.72
C GLU A 115 24.19 -16.25 14.76
N GLY A 116 23.92 -16.60 16.02
CA GLY A 116 24.71 -16.14 17.15
C GLY A 116 26.19 -16.38 16.88
N SER A 117 26.93 -15.29 16.71
CA SER A 117 28.37 -15.32 16.93
C SER A 117 28.59 -15.03 18.41
N ALA A 118 29.09 -16.06 19.09
CA ALA A 118 29.37 -16.10 20.51
C ALA A 118 30.09 -14.85 21.03
N PRO A 119 29.94 -14.49 22.33
CA PRO A 119 30.72 -13.42 22.91
C PRO A 119 32.21 -13.74 22.74
N THR A 120 32.94 -12.83 22.09
CA THR A 120 34.39 -12.93 21.95
C THR A 120 34.99 -12.87 23.35
N LYS A 121 35.42 -14.02 23.90
CA LYS A 121 36.25 -14.06 25.10
C LYS A 121 37.52 -13.25 24.79
N ARG A 122 37.65 -12.06 25.37
CA ARG A 122 38.92 -11.36 25.43
C ARG A 122 39.76 -12.11 26.45
N ASP A 123 40.76 -12.85 25.99
CA ASP A 123 41.81 -13.40 26.85
C ASP A 123 42.56 -12.23 27.50
N ILE A 124 42.29 -12.01 28.78
CA ILE A 124 43.03 -11.10 29.66
C ILE A 124 43.94 -11.95 30.54
N TYR A 125 44.92 -12.61 29.92
CA TYR A 125 46.12 -13.05 30.64
C TYR A 125 47.24 -12.05 30.35
N ARG A 126 47.53 -11.22 31.35
CA ARG A 126 48.77 -10.42 31.43
C ARG A 126 49.71 -11.21 32.34
N GLU A 127 50.83 -11.67 31.81
CA GLU A 127 51.88 -12.28 32.63
C GLU A 127 52.41 -11.23 33.64
N PRO A 128 52.75 -11.64 34.88
CA PRO A 128 53.41 -10.75 35.83
C PRO A 128 54.84 -10.45 35.36
N ILE A 129 55.24 -9.20 35.45
CA ILE A 129 56.61 -8.76 35.21
C ILE A 129 57.42 -9.15 36.47
N GLU A 130 58.41 -10.04 36.32
CA GLU A 130 59.49 -10.25 37.30
C GLU A 130 60.63 -9.24 37.08
#